data_AF-A0A8T7CPX7-F1
#
_entry.id   AF-A0A8T7CPX7-F1
#
_cell.length_a   1.000
_cell.length_b   1.000
_cell.length_c   1.000
_cell.angle_alpha   90.00
_cell.angle_beta   90.00
_cell.angle_gamma   90.00
#
_symmetry.space_group_name_H-M   'P 1'
#
loop_
_entity.id
_entity.type
_entity.pdbx_description
1 polymer ?
#
loop_
_entity_poly.entity_id
_entity_poly.type
_entity_poly.pdbx_seq_one_letter_code
_entity_poly.pdbx_strand_id
1 'polypeptide(L)'
;GVRWYQLRRADIFIVSLLLTATFALIWSYLQSSGAGAVADMGWTSLFFALFIVSNTVLFSTVMWSKFAHMFFKPAAALQKRVAHADGGNLNLPQDFDLTDPAVQAKFPDIPQYMGKNPANMGAGIRREPSNHY
;
A
#
# COMPACT_ATOMS: atom_id res chain seq x y z
N GLY A 1 -2.85 23.21 5.75
CA GLY A 1 -2.85 22.08 6.72
C GLY A 1 -4.26 21.72 7.10
N VAL A 2 -4.53 20.45 7.39
CA VAL A 2 -5.84 19.99 7.88
C VAL A 2 -5.97 20.37 9.36
N ARG A 3 -7.15 20.82 9.80
CA ARG A 3 -7.38 21.24 11.19
C ARG A 3 -7.61 20.01 12.07
N TRP A 4 -7.19 20.05 13.34
CA TRP A 4 -7.21 18.89 14.24
C TRP A 4 -8.61 18.28 14.51
N TYR A 5 -9.67 19.07 14.38
CA TYR A 5 -11.06 18.63 14.54
C TYR A 5 -11.72 18.14 13.24
N GLN A 6 -11.01 18.17 12.11
CA GLN A 6 -11.54 17.72 10.82
C GLN A 6 -11.32 16.22 10.64
N LEU A 7 -12.27 15.43 11.13
CA LEU A 7 -12.28 13.99 10.87
C LEU A 7 -12.47 13.70 9.38
N ARG A 8 -11.51 12.99 8.78
CA ARG A 8 -11.60 12.47 7.42
C ARG A 8 -11.90 10.98 7.44
N ARG A 9 -12.34 10.45 6.29
CA ARG A 9 -12.62 9.02 6.11
C ARG A 9 -11.42 8.13 6.48
N ALA A 10 -10.19 8.61 6.22
CA ALA A 10 -8.97 7.91 6.58
C ALA A 10 -8.70 7.85 8.10
N ASP A 11 -9.26 8.77 8.87
CA ASP A 11 -9.03 8.87 10.31
C ASP A 11 -9.97 7.94 11.10
N ILE A 12 -11.08 7.49 10.48
CA ILE A 12 -12.05 6.57 11.09
C ILE A 12 -11.36 5.28 11.56
N PHE A 13 -10.39 4.78 10.80
CA PHE A 13 -9.60 3.62 11.20
C PHE A 13 -8.87 3.85 12.53
N ILE A 14 -8.17 4.97 12.66
CA ILE A 14 -7.39 5.30 13.87
C ILE A 14 -8.32 5.51 15.06
N VAL A 15 -9.45 6.20 14.85
CA VAL A 15 -10.46 6.41 15.89
C VAL A 15 -11.04 5.07 16.36
N SER A 16 -11.41 4.17 15.43
CA SER A 16 -11.90 2.83 15.77
C SER A 16 -10.85 1.97 16.47
N LEU A 17 -9.56 2.12 16.13
CA LEU A 17 -8.46 1.46 16.83
C LEU A 17 -8.35 1.90 18.29
N LEU A 18 -8.39 3.21 18.53
CA LEU A 18 -8.36 3.77 19.88
C LEU A 18 -9.59 3.36 20.69
N LEU A 19 -10.79 3.39 20.08
CA LEU A 19 -12.03 2.97 20.72
C LEU A 19 -12.01 1.47 21.08
N THR A 20 -11.51 0.63 20.18
CA THR A 20 -11.43 -0.82 20.43
C THR A 20 -10.51 -1.12 21.62
N ALA A 21 -9.33 -0.50 21.67
CA ALA A 21 -8.39 -0.67 22.78
C ALA A 21 -8.95 -0.12 24.11
N THR A 22 -9.59 1.05 24.09
CA THR A 22 -10.17 1.66 25.30
C THR A 22 -11.36 0.86 25.84
N PHE A 23 -12.29 0.44 24.98
CA PHE A 23 -13.42 -0.38 25.41
C PHE A 23 -12.99 -1.78 25.88
N ALA A 24 -11.99 -2.39 25.24
CA ALA A 24 -11.43 -3.66 25.70
C ALA A 24 -10.79 -3.54 27.09
N LEU A 25 -10.01 -2.48 27.33
CA LEU A 25 -9.39 -2.23 28.63
C LEU A 25 -10.43 -1.97 29.73
N ILE A 26 -11.43 -1.14 29.44
CA ILE A 26 -12.52 -0.86 30.39
C ILE A 26 -13.30 -2.14 30.70
N TRP A 27 -13.66 -2.91 29.67
CA TRP A 27 -14.35 -4.19 29.85
C TRP A 27 -13.53 -5.17 30.70
N SER A 28 -12.23 -5.31 30.42
CA SER A 28 -11.31 -6.15 31.20
C SER A 28 -11.21 -5.71 32.66
N TYR A 29 -11.19 -4.40 32.91
CA TYR A 29 -11.15 -3.86 34.27
C TYR A 29 -12.45 -4.16 35.03
N LEU A 30 -13.62 -3.89 34.43
CA LEU A 30 -14.92 -4.19 35.04
C LEU A 30 -15.06 -5.69 35.35
N GLN A 31 -14.61 -6.54 34.43
CA GLN A 31 -14.62 -7.98 34.65
C GLN A 31 -13.73 -8.40 35.84
N SER A 32 -12.59 -7.73 36.04
CA SER A 32 -11.66 -8.02 37.15
C SER A 32 -12.19 -7.60 38.52
N SER A 33 -13.08 -6.60 38.59
CA SER A 33 -13.68 -6.11 39.84
C SER A 33 -14.85 -6.95 40.36
N GLY A 34 -15.05 -8.17 39.82
CA GLY A 34 -16.14 -9.06 40.21
C GLY A 34 -17.50 -8.74 39.58
N ALA A 35 -17.53 -7.77 38.66
CA ALA A 35 -18.72 -7.42 37.91
C ALA A 35 -18.90 -8.40 36.73
N GLY A 36 -19.45 -9.58 37.04
CA GLY A 36 -19.71 -10.65 36.09
C GLY A 36 -20.82 -10.31 35.10
N ALA A 37 -20.60 -10.59 33.81
CA ALA A 37 -21.48 -10.29 32.67
C ALA A 37 -22.95 -10.76 32.76
N VAL A 38 -23.29 -11.61 33.75
CA VAL A 38 -24.62 -12.20 33.94
C VAL A 38 -25.34 -11.61 35.17
N ALA A 39 -24.63 -10.88 36.05
CA ALA A 39 -25.18 -10.33 37.30
C ALA A 39 -25.36 -8.80 37.27
N ASP A 40 -24.57 -8.07 36.47
CA ASP A 40 -24.63 -6.60 36.46
C ASP A 40 -25.58 -6.05 35.41
N MET A 41 -26.49 -5.19 35.85
CA MET A 41 -27.30 -4.35 34.98
C MET A 41 -26.41 -3.33 34.26
N GLY A 42 -25.87 -3.73 33.11
CA GLY A 42 -25.58 -2.82 32.00
C GLY A 42 -24.12 -2.58 31.67
N TRP A 43 -23.25 -2.23 32.61
CA TRP A 43 -21.94 -1.64 32.27
C TRP A 43 -20.95 -2.61 31.62
N THR A 44 -20.75 -3.81 32.19
CA THR A 44 -19.82 -4.81 31.62
C THR A 44 -20.27 -5.27 30.23
N SER A 45 -21.57 -5.54 30.07
CA SER A 45 -22.19 -5.94 28.80
C SER A 45 -22.22 -4.81 27.76
N LEU A 46 -22.40 -3.55 28.19
CA LEU A 46 -22.34 -2.37 27.34
C LEU A 46 -20.94 -2.19 26.75
N PHE A 47 -19.89 -2.19 27.56
CA PHE A 47 -18.52 -2.04 27.07
C PHE A 47 -18.09 -3.24 26.21
N PHE A 48 -18.60 -4.44 26.49
CA PHE A 48 -18.42 -5.58 25.60
C PHE A 48 -19.10 -5.36 24.24
N ALA A 49 -20.35 -4.90 24.20
CA ALA A 49 -21.06 -4.60 22.96
C ALA A 49 -20.35 -3.47 22.16
N LEU A 50 -19.93 -2.40 22.83
CA LEU A 50 -19.17 -1.31 22.20
C LEU A 50 -17.82 -1.79 21.67
N PHE A 51 -17.14 -2.69 22.38
CA PHE A 51 -15.94 -3.34 21.89
C PHE A 51 -16.21 -4.13 20.60
N ILE A 52 -17.26 -4.94 20.55
CA ILE A 52 -17.63 -5.69 19.33
C ILE A 52 -17.97 -4.77 18.17
N VAL A 53 -18.76 -3.71 18.40
CA VAL A 53 -19.12 -2.72 17.38
C VAL A 53 -17.86 -2.00 16.87
N SER A 54 -17.03 -1.50 17.78
CA SER A 54 -15.78 -0.81 17.42
C SER A 54 -14.82 -1.72 16.65
N ASN A 55 -14.70 -2.98 17.05
CA ASN A 55 -13.86 -3.97 16.37
C ASN A 55 -14.38 -4.28 14.96
N THR A 56 -15.70 -4.40 14.80
CA THR A 56 -16.32 -4.58 13.48
C THR A 56 -16.05 -3.39 12.56
N VAL A 57 -16.20 -2.17 13.09
CA VAL A 57 -15.88 -0.94 12.36
C VAL A 57 -14.39 -0.88 12.01
N LEU A 58 -13.50 -1.27 12.92
CA LEU A 58 -12.06 -1.32 12.69
C LEU A 58 -11.72 -2.17 11.47
N PHE A 59 -12.20 -3.41 11.42
CA PHE A 59 -11.93 -4.29 10.29
C PHE A 59 -12.59 -3.82 9.00
N SER A 60 -13.80 -3.25 9.07
CA SER A 60 -14.47 -2.68 7.89
C SER A 60 -13.71 -1.50 7.29
N THR A 61 -13.05 -0.69 8.14
CA THR A 61 -12.40 0.56 7.71
C THR A 61 -10.93 0.41 7.31
N VAL A 62 -10.36 -0.80 7.41
CA VAL A 62 -9.00 -1.11 6.95
C VAL A 62 -8.80 -0.72 5.48
N MET A 63 -9.78 -0.99 4.60
CA MET A 63 -9.71 -0.67 3.17
C MET A 63 -9.51 0.83 2.90
N TRP A 64 -10.11 1.71 3.72
CA TRP A 64 -10.05 3.16 3.55
C TRP A 64 -8.92 3.81 4.37
N SER A 65 -8.15 2.99 5.10
CA SER A 65 -7.04 3.43 5.92
C SER A 65 -5.76 3.59 5.10
N LYS A 66 -4.84 4.42 5.60
CA LYS A 66 -3.45 4.40 5.12
C LYS A 66 -2.81 3.03 5.34
N PHE A 67 -3.29 2.17 6.22
CA PHE A 67 -2.75 0.81 6.33
C PHE A 67 -2.95 -0.02 5.06
N ALA A 68 -3.96 0.28 4.24
CA ALA A 68 -4.28 -0.49 3.04
C ALA A 68 -3.10 -0.55 2.03
N HIS A 69 -2.34 0.54 1.87
CA HIS A 69 -1.21 0.55 0.93
C HIS A 69 -0.04 -0.35 1.37
N MET A 70 0.02 -0.74 2.66
CA MET A 70 0.99 -1.74 3.12
C MET A 70 0.67 -3.14 2.59
N PHE A 71 -0.60 -3.46 2.32
CA PHE A 71 -1.01 -4.72 1.69
C PHE A 71 -0.90 -4.69 0.16
N PHE A 72 -1.21 -3.54 -0.46
CA PHE A 72 -1.17 -3.42 -1.92
C PHE A 72 0.25 -3.36 -2.48
N LYS A 73 1.25 -2.87 -1.73
CA LYS A 73 2.66 -2.86 -2.17
C LYS A 73 3.24 -4.26 -2.41
N PRO A 74 3.17 -5.21 -1.45
CA PRO A 74 3.59 -6.59 -1.66
C PRO A 74 2.85 -7.28 -2.82
N ALA A 75 1.53 -7.07 -2.91
CA ALA A 75 0.72 -7.66 -3.98
C ALA A 75 1.16 -7.15 -5.37
N ALA A 76 1.39 -5.84 -5.53
CA ALA A 76 1.90 -5.27 -6.76
C ALA A 76 3.32 -5.74 -7.11
N ALA A 77 4.19 -5.91 -6.11
CA ALA A 77 5.53 -6.45 -6.31
C ALA A 77 5.48 -7.92 -6.79
N LEU A 78 4.57 -8.72 -6.24
CA LEU A 78 4.35 -10.10 -6.69
C LEU A 78 3.80 -10.12 -8.11
N GLN A 79 2.79 -9.30 -8.42
CA GLN A 79 2.25 -9.16 -9.77
C GLN A 79 3.34 -8.76 -10.77
N LYS A 80 4.25 -7.86 -10.39
CA LYS A 80 5.40 -7.48 -11.23
C LYS A 80 6.33 -8.65 -11.52
N ARG A 81 6.62 -9.49 -10.52
CA ARG A 81 7.46 -10.69 -10.71
C ARG A 81 6.80 -11.73 -11.61
N VAL A 82 5.50 -11.96 -11.42
CA VAL A 82 4.73 -12.91 -12.25
C VAL A 82 4.64 -12.40 -13.68
N ALA A 83 4.28 -11.13 -13.89
CA ALA A 83 4.21 -10.54 -15.22
C ALA A 83 5.55 -10.61 -15.97
N HIS A 84 6.66 -10.38 -15.27
CA HIS A 84 8.00 -10.52 -15.85
C HIS A 84 8.34 -11.97 -16.19
N ALA A 85 7.94 -12.94 -15.36
CA ALA A 85 8.12 -14.37 -15.65
C ALA A 85 7.28 -14.81 -16.87
N ASP A 86 6.10 -14.22 -17.05
CA ASP A 86 5.23 -14.44 -18.21
C ASP A 86 5.70 -13.69 -19.47
N GLY A 87 6.84 -12.98 -19.41
CA GLY A 87 7.43 -12.25 -20.54
C GLY A 87 6.78 -10.89 -20.82
N GLY A 88 5.87 -10.43 -19.97
CA GLY A 88 5.24 -9.12 -20.04
C GLY A 88 6.11 -8.03 -19.41
N ASN A 89 6.21 -6.88 -20.07
CA ASN A 89 7.00 -5.75 -19.58
C ASN A 89 6.16 -4.64 -18.94
N LEU A 90 4.94 -4.92 -18.46
CA LEU A 90 4.06 -3.95 -17.77
C LEU A 90 3.92 -2.59 -18.51
N ASN A 91 3.70 -2.64 -19.83
CA ASN A 91 3.66 -1.48 -20.73
C ASN A 91 4.97 -0.67 -20.84
N LEU A 92 6.08 -1.13 -20.28
CA LEU A 92 7.40 -0.58 -20.58
C LEU A 92 7.87 -1.07 -21.95
N PRO A 93 8.55 -0.21 -22.73
CA PRO A 93 9.28 -0.65 -23.92
C PRO A 93 10.23 -1.78 -23.57
N GLN A 94 10.32 -2.81 -24.42
CA GLN A 94 11.35 -3.82 -24.28
C GLN A 94 12.74 -3.17 -24.37
N ASP A 95 13.71 -3.74 -23.65
CA ASP A 95 15.10 -3.33 -23.79
C ASP A 95 15.58 -3.78 -25.19
N PHE A 96 15.86 -2.82 -26.06
CA PHE A 96 16.35 -3.08 -27.41
C PHE A 96 17.85 -2.85 -27.48
N ASP A 97 18.58 -3.77 -28.13
CA ASP A 97 19.94 -3.50 -28.56
C ASP A 97 19.92 -2.68 -29.85
N LEU A 98 20.54 -1.50 -29.81
CA LEU A 98 20.59 -0.57 -30.95
C LEU A 98 21.43 -1.12 -32.11
N THR A 99 22.31 -2.08 -31.86
CA THR A 99 23.15 -2.73 -32.87
C THR A 99 22.44 -3.88 -33.59
N ASP A 100 21.27 -4.31 -33.11
CA ASP A 100 20.50 -5.41 -33.68
C ASP A 100 19.80 -4.98 -35.00
N PRO A 101 20.07 -5.64 -36.15
CA PRO A 101 19.41 -5.35 -37.41
C PRO A 101 17.88 -5.51 -37.36
N ALA A 102 17.35 -6.40 -36.51
CA ALA A 102 15.91 -6.61 -36.37
C ALA A 102 15.20 -5.40 -35.72
N VAL A 103 15.87 -4.73 -34.77
CA VAL A 103 15.38 -3.51 -34.12
C VAL A 103 15.39 -2.35 -35.10
N GLN A 104 16.45 -2.20 -35.89
CA GLN A 104 16.56 -1.16 -36.91
C GLN A 104 15.51 -1.31 -38.02
N ALA A 105 15.15 -2.54 -38.38
CA ALA A 105 14.06 -2.80 -39.33
C ALA A 105 12.68 -2.42 -38.76
N LYS A 106 12.48 -2.60 -37.45
CA LYS A 106 11.22 -2.28 -36.76
C LYS A 106 11.04 -0.78 -36.51
N PHE A 107 12.13 -0.06 -36.31
CA PHE A 107 12.17 1.39 -36.04
C PHE A 107 13.08 2.09 -37.06
N PRO A 108 12.62 2.29 -38.30
CA PRO A 108 13.43 2.85 -39.39
C PRO A 108 13.81 4.33 -39.19
N ASP A 109 13.20 4.99 -38.21
CA ASP A 109 13.40 6.38 -37.80
C ASP A 109 14.53 6.57 -36.77
N ILE A 110 15.07 5.50 -36.18
CA ILE A 110 16.24 5.57 -35.26
C ILE A 110 17.38 6.45 -35.81
N PRO A 111 17.78 6.35 -37.10
CA PRO A 111 18.86 7.17 -37.66
C PRO A 111 18.56 8.68 -37.67
N GLN A 112 17.29 9.08 -37.68
CA GLN A 112 16.87 10.49 -37.61
C GLN A 112 17.12 11.08 -36.21
N TYR A 113 16.91 10.29 -35.15
CA TYR A 113 17.10 10.72 -33.76
C TYR A 113 18.55 10.54 -33.27
N MET A 114 19.28 9.56 -33.82
CA MET A 114 20.65 9.22 -33.40
C MET A 114 21.75 9.83 -34.28
N GLY A 115 21.42 10.27 -35.50
CA GLY A 115 22.39 10.76 -36.48
C GLY A 115 23.24 9.65 -37.13
N LYS A 116 23.98 9.99 -38.19
CA LYS A 116 24.77 9.02 -39.00
C LYS A 116 25.97 8.40 -38.27
N ASN A 117 26.42 8.99 -37.16
CA ASN A 117 27.57 8.51 -36.41
C ASN A 117 27.47 9.04 -34.97
N PRO A 118 27.02 8.25 -33.98
CA PRO A 118 26.93 8.74 -32.62
C PRO A 118 28.34 8.83 -32.05
N ALA A 119 28.92 10.02 -32.07
CA ALA A 119 30.23 10.27 -31.49
C ALA A 119 30.13 10.09 -29.97
N ASN A 120 30.37 8.87 -29.51
CA ASN A 120 30.43 8.48 -28.10
C ASN A 120 29.07 8.61 -27.37
N MET A 121 28.27 7.53 -27.37
CA MET A 121 27.03 7.46 -26.58
C MET A 121 27.26 7.40 -25.06
N GLY A 122 28.52 7.34 -24.60
CA GLY A 122 28.87 7.05 -23.21
C GLY A 122 28.24 5.73 -22.73
N ALA A 123 28.37 5.41 -21.44
CA ALA A 123 27.74 4.21 -20.88
C ALA A 123 26.20 4.32 -20.74
N GLY A 124 25.55 5.35 -21.32
CA GLY A 124 24.12 5.61 -21.18
C GLY A 124 23.66 5.61 -19.70
N ILE A 125 22.54 4.93 -19.41
CA ILE A 125 21.98 4.74 -18.06
C ILE A 125 22.96 4.03 -17.09
N ARG A 126 24.05 3.42 -17.59
CA ARG A 126 25.11 2.80 -16.77
C ARG A 126 26.25 3.76 -16.38
N ARG A 127 26.19 5.02 -16.83
CA ARG A 127 27.23 6.02 -16.52
C ARG A 127 27.24 6.41 -15.04
N GLU A 128 26.09 6.29 -14.37
CA GLU A 128 25.94 6.61 -12.96
C GLU A 128 25.30 5.41 -12.24
N PRO A 129 25.82 5.00 -11.07
CA PRO A 129 25.12 4.02 -10.24
C PRO A 129 23.76 4.59 -9.82
N SER A 130 22.73 3.74 -9.79
CA SER A 130 21.38 4.08 -9.34
C SER A 130 21.41 4.66 -7.92
N ASN A 131 21.45 5.98 -7.80
CA ASN A 131 21.22 6.70 -6.54
C ASN A 131 19.71 6.91 -6.38
N HIS A 132 19.02 5.86 -5.93
CA HIS A 132 17.66 5.98 -5.42
C HIS A 132 17.73 5.96 -3.89
N TYR A 133 18.00 7.14 -3.31
CA TYR A 133 17.73 7.45 -1.89
C TYR A 133 16.97 8.77 -1.82
#